data_AF-A0A1F8Q1J7-F1
#
_entry.id   AF-A0A1F8Q1J7-F1
#
_cell.length_a   1.000
_cell.length_b   1.000
_cell.length_c   1.000
_cell.angle_alpha   90.00
_cell.angle_beta   90.00
_cell.angle_gamma   90.00
#
_symmetry.space_group_name_H-M   'P 1'
#
loop_
_entity.id
_entity.type
_entity.pdbx_description
1 polymer ?
#
loop_
_entity_poly.entity_id
_entity_poly.type
_entity_poly.pdbx_seq_one_letter_code
_entity_poly.pdbx_strand_id
1 'polypeptide(L)'
;MKDPTILIFILLGLVAVTVLLPLGIYQWVLGSVPTLQAAGALEMLNRSVQPAVLVDVRGIEDYQQRHIAGSFSLPLTQIMAVVAAADLPPALLGKTLLLVCDAGIQSAQAARHLHQLGVIAYNVQGGIQDWGRAWPQYKEFPYNSIEGYGGSNYQPFREMSPGQQVAAAIALLWIKPIYMLLSAAVGFLLVRQRAADLRLLGWGLLVFLLGEIFCAINYLLLKDNSYFAEYMHSYSMAAAFGLVCYALLAGLDERLIHFSQADKRCAMLPVCGSCVKYQPVRCGVRRMVQLVCVTMIILAFIPLLSAFDLTAYNTLVFEFNHYYLRPLVHQWFEARYSPAMAIVLFSLALLVMQLTPHLTLHIVARLLSCAGAGFLFFSLFRVSLGMIYADSLVWATFWEELTELVFAAAVICILWIFRGSLLPDFKPAETFKKIFT
;
A
#
# COMPACT_ATOMS: atom_id res chain seq x y z
N MET A 1 0.36 -32.70 4.15
CA MET A 1 0.09 -32.67 5.60
C MET A 1 -1.36 -33.06 5.82
N LYS A 2 -1.64 -34.05 6.68
CA LYS A 2 -3.01 -34.49 7.00
C LYS A 2 -3.70 -33.61 8.06
N ASP A 3 -2.94 -32.76 8.76
CA ASP A 3 -3.48 -31.86 9.78
C ASP A 3 -3.54 -30.41 9.25
N PRO A 4 -4.73 -29.86 8.96
CA PRO A 4 -4.90 -28.48 8.51
C PRO A 4 -4.56 -27.46 9.60
N THR A 5 -4.51 -27.86 10.86
CA THR A 5 -4.36 -26.96 12.01
C THR A 5 -3.00 -26.26 12.00
N ILE A 6 -1.92 -26.98 11.69
CA ILE A 6 -0.56 -26.41 11.59
C ILE A 6 -0.49 -25.35 10.46
N LEU A 7 -1.14 -25.62 9.33
CA LEU A 7 -1.16 -24.68 8.21
C LEU A 7 -1.94 -23.39 8.57
N ILE A 8 -3.05 -23.54 9.31
CA ILE A 8 -3.83 -22.41 9.82
C ILE A 8 -2.98 -21.55 10.76
N PHE A 9 -2.23 -22.16 11.69
CA PHE A 9 -1.35 -21.40 12.58
C PHE A 9 -0.23 -20.67 11.83
N ILE A 10 0.36 -21.30 10.80
CA ILE A 10 1.37 -20.65 9.94
C ILE A 10 0.76 -19.47 9.19
N LEU A 11 -0.45 -19.61 8.64
CA LEU A 11 -1.16 -18.54 7.95
C LEU A 11 -1.51 -17.40 8.89
N LEU A 12 -2.05 -17.69 10.07
CA LEU A 12 -2.36 -16.70 11.09
C LEU A 12 -1.10 -15.98 11.58
N GLY A 13 0.00 -16.71 11.80
CA GLY A 13 1.29 -16.13 12.15
C GLY A 13 1.86 -15.24 11.04
N LEU A 14 1.76 -15.67 9.78
CA LEU A 14 2.18 -14.89 8.63
C LEU A 14 1.38 -13.58 8.54
N VAL A 15 0.06 -13.67 8.58
CA VAL A 15 -0.84 -12.50 8.57
C VAL A 15 -0.58 -11.58 9.76
N ALA A 16 -0.42 -12.14 10.97
CA ALA A 16 -0.11 -11.37 12.16
C ALA A 16 1.22 -10.62 12.01
N VAL A 17 2.27 -11.28 11.52
CA VAL A 17 3.56 -10.62 11.27
C VAL A 17 3.40 -9.56 10.19
N THR A 18 2.76 -9.85 9.07
CA THR A 18 2.70 -8.92 7.94
C THR A 18 1.77 -7.72 8.17
N VAL A 19 0.79 -7.84 9.07
CA VAL A 19 -0.14 -6.78 9.49
C VAL A 19 0.33 -6.03 10.73
N LEU A 20 0.75 -6.74 11.78
CA LEU A 20 1.07 -6.14 13.08
C LEU A 20 2.48 -5.57 13.11
N LEU A 21 3.44 -6.14 12.36
CA LEU A 21 4.81 -5.63 12.37
C LEU A 21 4.89 -4.20 11.82
N PRO A 22 4.23 -3.83 10.70
CA PRO A 22 4.22 -2.45 10.23
C PRO A 22 3.47 -1.53 11.18
N LEU A 23 2.33 -1.95 11.73
CA LEU A 23 1.59 -1.14 12.70
C LEU A 23 2.41 -0.92 13.97
N GLY A 24 3.14 -1.93 14.44
CA GLY A 24 4.06 -1.85 15.56
C GLY A 24 5.28 -0.98 15.27
N ILE A 25 5.88 -1.09 14.08
CA ILE A 25 6.95 -0.19 13.63
C ILE A 25 6.42 1.24 13.52
N TYR A 26 5.23 1.43 12.96
CA TYR A 26 4.58 2.74 12.82
C TYR A 26 4.34 3.36 14.19
N GLN A 27 3.78 2.59 15.14
CA GLN A 27 3.61 3.02 16.53
C GLN A 27 4.93 3.23 17.27
N TRP A 28 5.97 2.46 16.99
CA TRP A 28 7.28 2.62 17.65
C TRP A 28 8.06 3.82 17.10
N VAL A 29 8.03 4.01 15.77
CA VAL A 29 8.67 5.12 15.07
C VAL A 29 7.91 6.42 15.33
N LEU A 30 6.58 6.44 15.26
CA LEU A 30 5.76 7.65 15.45
C LEU A 30 5.31 7.87 16.89
N GLY A 31 5.18 6.82 17.70
CA GLY A 31 4.87 6.92 19.12
C GLY A 31 3.46 7.45 19.39
N SER A 32 3.00 7.24 20.62
CA SER A 32 1.80 7.86 21.18
C SER A 32 2.07 9.33 21.51
N VAL A 33 2.49 10.13 20.54
CA VAL A 33 2.78 11.54 20.74
C VAL A 33 1.52 12.33 20.39
N PRO A 34 1.09 13.31 21.22
CA PRO A 34 -0.06 14.15 20.91
C PRO A 34 0.08 14.72 19.50
N THR A 35 -0.87 14.37 18.63
CA THR A 35 -0.84 14.70 17.21
C THR A 35 -2.08 15.51 16.87
N LEU A 36 -1.91 16.57 16.10
CA LEU A 36 -2.98 17.44 15.63
C LEU A 36 -3.01 17.46 14.11
N GLN A 37 -4.21 17.49 13.53
CA GLN A 37 -4.37 17.85 12.13
C GLN A 37 -3.99 19.32 11.92
N ALA A 38 -3.60 19.69 10.70
CA ALA A 38 -3.24 21.06 10.34
C ALA A 38 -4.30 22.10 10.77
N ALA A 39 -5.59 21.79 10.61
CA ALA A 39 -6.67 22.66 11.05
C ALA A 39 -6.69 22.88 12.58
N GLY A 40 -6.47 21.83 13.37
CA GLY A 40 -6.41 21.93 14.84
C GLY A 40 -5.15 22.66 15.31
N ALA A 41 -4.02 22.46 14.64
CA ALA A 41 -2.79 23.22 14.88
C ALA A 41 -2.99 24.72 14.59
N LEU A 42 -3.65 25.07 13.48
CA LEU A 42 -3.98 26.44 13.14
C LEU A 42 -4.95 27.08 14.16
N GLU A 43 -5.96 26.33 14.61
CA GLU A 43 -6.85 26.80 15.67
C GLU A 43 -6.08 27.13 16.95
N MET A 44 -5.10 26.29 17.33
CA MET A 44 -4.23 26.57 18.48
C MET A 44 -3.34 27.79 18.28
N LEU A 45 -2.76 27.99 17.08
CA LEU A 45 -1.99 29.19 16.76
C LEU A 45 -2.82 30.47 16.88
N ASN A 46 -4.12 30.38 16.61
CA ASN A 46 -5.05 31.51 16.67
C ASN A 46 -5.58 31.82 18.08
N ARG A 47 -5.42 30.91 19.05
CA ARG A 47 -5.88 31.13 20.42
C ARG A 47 -4.94 32.07 21.18
N SER A 48 -5.48 33.17 21.70
CA SER A 48 -4.71 34.17 22.46
C SER A 48 -4.36 33.75 23.89
N VAL A 49 -5.02 32.70 24.40
CA VAL A 49 -4.95 32.31 25.83
C VAL A 49 -3.70 31.48 26.16
N GLN A 50 -3.17 30.73 25.19
CA GLN A 50 -1.92 29.98 25.33
C GLN A 50 -1.05 30.21 24.11
N PRO A 51 0.12 30.85 24.23
CA PRO A 51 0.98 31.10 23.09
C PRO A 51 1.50 29.79 22.51
N ALA A 52 1.11 29.50 21.26
CA ALA A 52 1.63 28.39 20.47
C ALA A 52 2.56 28.91 19.38
N VAL A 53 3.54 28.09 18.98
CA VAL A 53 4.47 28.39 17.88
C VAL A 53 4.58 27.18 16.98
N LEU A 54 4.51 27.42 15.67
CA LEU A 54 4.80 26.42 14.66
C LEU A 54 6.33 26.33 14.47
N VAL A 55 6.89 25.14 14.64
CA VAL A 55 8.34 24.89 14.57
C VAL A 55 8.64 23.89 13.47
N ASP A 56 9.41 24.31 12.48
CA ASP A 56 9.88 23.43 11.40
C ASP A 56 11.17 22.73 11.82
N VAL A 57 11.11 21.40 11.84
CA VAL A 57 12.20 20.53 12.31
C VAL A 57 13.07 19.96 11.19
N ARG A 58 12.84 20.37 9.94
CA ARG A 58 13.64 19.93 8.79
C ARG A 58 15.03 20.58 8.79
N GLY A 59 15.89 20.15 7.87
CA GLY A 59 17.19 20.77 7.68
C GLY A 59 17.06 22.26 7.33
N ILE A 60 18.09 23.03 7.64
CA ILE A 60 18.13 24.48 7.32
C ILE A 60 17.97 24.68 5.81
N GLU A 61 18.60 23.84 5.00
CA GLU A 61 18.48 23.87 3.54
C GLU A 61 17.03 23.65 3.09
N ASP A 62 16.33 22.64 3.62
CA ASP A 62 14.93 22.36 3.31
C ASP A 62 14.01 23.53 3.71
N TYR A 63 14.27 24.13 4.87
CA TYR A 63 13.52 25.28 5.37
C TYR A 63 13.71 26.52 4.49
N GLN A 64 14.96 26.81 4.10
CA GLN A 64 15.30 27.92 3.20
C GLN A 64 14.74 27.71 1.80
N GLN A 65 14.75 26.46 1.31
CA GLN A 65 14.11 26.11 0.05
C GLN A 65 12.60 26.35 0.11
N ARG A 66 11.94 25.92 1.21
CA ARG A 66 10.51 26.16 1.45
C ARG A 66 10.13 25.97 2.91
N HIS A 67 9.26 26.82 3.46
CA HIS A 67 8.69 26.62 4.82
C HIS A 67 7.31 27.26 4.96
N ILE A 68 6.57 26.88 6.00
CA ILE A 68 5.30 27.54 6.34
C ILE A 68 5.63 28.91 6.89
N ALA A 69 5.05 29.96 6.33
CA ALA A 69 5.28 31.33 6.76
C ALA A 69 4.98 31.51 8.26
N GLY A 70 5.79 32.32 8.93
CA GLY A 70 5.74 32.52 10.37
C GLY A 70 6.21 31.33 11.22
N SER A 71 6.60 30.19 10.63
CA SER A 71 7.21 29.09 11.40
C SER A 71 8.61 29.45 11.90
N PHE A 72 9.04 28.79 12.97
CA PHE A 72 10.38 28.91 13.54
C PHE A 72 11.23 27.71 13.11
N SER A 73 12.39 27.94 12.50
CA SER A 73 13.31 26.85 12.13
C SER A 73 14.09 26.36 13.36
N LEU A 74 13.91 25.09 13.72
CA LEU A 74 14.74 24.39 14.71
C LEU A 74 14.96 22.94 14.26
N PRO A 75 16.03 22.66 13.50
CA PRO A 75 16.28 21.34 12.93
C PRO A 75 16.26 20.20 13.95
N LEU A 76 15.79 19.03 13.54
CA LEU A 76 15.67 17.84 14.40
C LEU A 76 16.97 17.53 15.15
N THR A 77 18.12 17.66 14.49
CA THR A 77 19.44 17.42 15.09
C THR A 77 19.71 18.36 16.27
N GLN A 78 19.25 19.61 16.20
CA GLN A 78 19.36 20.58 17.29
C GLN A 78 18.36 20.25 18.40
N ILE A 79 17.13 19.84 18.06
CA ILE A 79 16.13 19.41 19.05
C ILE A 79 16.63 18.20 19.84
N MET A 80 17.20 17.19 19.16
CA MET A 80 17.73 15.99 19.83
C MET A 80 18.92 16.31 20.75
N ALA A 81 19.60 17.44 20.56
CA ALA A 81 20.70 17.88 21.42
C ALA A 81 20.23 18.63 22.68
N VAL A 82 18.95 19.02 22.76
CA VAL A 82 18.35 19.63 23.95
C VAL A 82 18.31 18.59 25.07
N VAL A 83 18.84 18.90 26.25
CA VAL A 83 18.87 17.99 27.41
C VAL A 83 17.96 18.45 28.55
N ALA A 84 17.57 19.72 28.58
CA ALA A 84 16.56 20.27 29.47
C ALA A 84 15.67 21.29 28.75
N ALA A 85 14.42 21.45 29.21
CA ALA A 85 13.49 22.42 28.62
C ALA A 85 14.03 23.86 28.60
N ALA A 86 14.89 24.22 29.56
CA ALA A 86 15.53 25.53 29.65
C ALA A 86 16.58 25.79 28.54
N ASP A 87 17.07 24.74 27.87
CA ASP A 87 18.06 24.85 26.79
C ASP A 87 17.42 25.20 25.44
N LEU A 88 16.08 25.24 25.36
CA LEU A 88 15.36 25.66 24.17
C LEU A 88 15.63 27.15 23.87
N PRO A 89 15.60 27.54 22.59
CA PRO A 89 15.68 28.95 22.20
C PRO A 89 14.65 29.80 22.96
N PRO A 90 15.01 31.03 23.39
CA PRO A 90 14.11 31.90 24.16
C PRO A 90 12.75 32.14 23.49
N ALA A 91 12.71 32.13 22.16
CA ALA A 91 11.49 32.28 21.37
C ALA A 91 10.46 31.14 21.58
N LEU A 92 10.89 29.98 22.09
CA LEU A 92 10.10 28.76 22.26
C LEU A 92 9.79 28.45 23.74
N LEU A 93 10.49 29.07 24.69
CA LEU A 93 10.32 28.80 26.12
C LEU A 93 8.89 29.13 26.60
N GLY A 94 8.29 28.18 27.33
CA GLY A 94 6.96 28.32 27.93
C GLY A 94 5.80 28.31 26.92
N LYS A 95 6.06 28.04 25.64
CA LYS A 95 5.03 27.98 24.58
C LYS A 95 4.68 26.54 24.25
N THR A 96 3.48 26.36 23.71
CA THR A 96 3.09 25.08 23.10
C THR A 96 3.75 24.97 21.72
N LEU A 97 4.54 23.92 21.50
CA LEU A 97 5.27 23.73 20.25
C LEU A 97 4.46 22.85 19.30
N LEU A 98 4.17 23.36 18.10
CA LEU A 98 3.52 22.61 17.03
C LEU A 98 4.60 22.25 16.02
N LEU A 99 5.04 21.01 16.01
CA LEU A 99 6.21 20.59 15.25
C LEU A 99 5.80 20.08 13.87
N VAL A 100 6.47 20.58 12.84
CA VAL A 100 6.21 20.22 11.45
C VAL A 100 7.50 19.73 10.80
N CYS A 101 7.42 18.64 10.04
CA CYS A 101 8.47 18.23 9.11
C CYS A 101 7.87 18.01 7.71
N ASP A 102 8.45 17.16 6.86
CA ASP A 102 7.84 16.85 5.57
C ASP A 102 6.49 16.13 5.76
N ALA A 103 6.48 14.96 6.41
CA ALA A 103 5.29 14.09 6.49
C ALA A 103 4.82 13.76 7.92
N GLY A 104 5.32 14.46 8.94
CA GLY A 104 4.95 14.21 10.33
C GLY A 104 5.79 13.14 11.05
N ILE A 105 6.80 12.54 10.41
CA ILE A 105 7.63 11.47 11.00
C ILE A 105 8.71 12.04 11.94
N GLN A 106 9.56 12.90 11.41
CA GLN A 106 10.64 13.54 12.18
C GLN A 106 10.09 14.47 13.26
N SER A 107 8.99 15.18 12.98
CA SER A 107 8.32 16.02 13.98
C SER A 107 7.70 15.20 15.12
N ALA A 108 7.22 13.98 14.87
CA ALA A 108 6.79 13.09 15.94
C ALA A 108 7.97 12.64 16.82
N GLN A 109 9.14 12.35 16.22
CA GLN A 109 10.37 12.07 16.98
C GLN A 109 10.79 13.27 17.83
N ALA A 110 10.80 14.47 17.25
CA ALA A 110 11.08 15.71 17.96
C ALA A 110 10.13 15.94 19.14
N ALA A 111 8.83 15.77 18.91
CA ALA A 111 7.81 15.98 19.93
C ALA A 111 7.97 14.98 21.07
N ARG A 112 8.29 13.71 20.79
CA ARG A 112 8.54 12.69 21.81
C ARG A 112 9.71 13.07 22.72
N HIS A 113 10.83 13.48 22.12
CA HIS A 113 12.01 13.92 22.87
C HIS A 113 11.67 15.10 23.78
N LEU A 114 10.98 16.10 23.24
CA LEU A 114 10.56 17.28 23.99
C LEU A 114 9.57 16.95 25.13
N HIS A 115 8.66 16.00 24.93
CA HIS A 115 7.77 15.49 25.99
C HIS A 115 8.55 14.85 27.14
N GLN A 116 9.63 14.11 26.85
CA GLN A 116 10.48 13.52 27.89
C GLN A 116 11.17 14.59 28.75
N LEU A 117 11.33 15.80 28.21
CA LEU A 117 11.87 16.98 28.91
C LEU A 117 10.78 17.84 29.57
N GLY A 118 9.51 17.41 29.54
CA GLY A 118 8.38 18.14 30.10
C GLY A 118 7.87 19.30 29.24
N VAL A 119 8.26 19.38 27.97
CA VAL A 119 7.81 20.42 27.03
C VAL A 119 6.52 19.98 26.34
N ILE A 120 5.53 20.88 26.30
CA ILE A 120 4.25 20.62 25.62
C ILE A 120 4.48 20.76 24.10
N ALA A 121 4.65 19.63 23.42
CA ALA A 121 4.84 19.57 21.98
C ALA A 121 3.76 18.72 21.30
N TYR A 122 3.26 19.16 20.15
CA TYR A 122 2.36 18.40 19.31
C TYR A 122 3.02 18.13 17.97
N ASN A 123 2.86 16.92 17.46
CA ASN A 123 3.17 16.62 16.06
C ASN A 123 2.04 17.15 15.17
N VAL A 124 2.38 17.88 14.10
CA VAL A 124 1.43 18.21 13.04
C VAL A 124 1.34 17.02 12.08
N GLN A 125 0.17 16.37 12.05
CA GLN A 125 -0.09 15.21 11.20
C GLN A 125 0.20 15.55 9.74
N GLY A 126 0.96 14.69 9.07
CA GLY A 126 1.35 14.86 7.68
C GLY A 126 2.29 16.02 7.39
N GLY A 127 2.77 16.73 8.42
CA GLY A 127 3.77 17.78 8.25
C GLY A 127 3.31 18.91 7.32
N ILE A 128 4.28 19.51 6.62
CA ILE A 128 4.04 20.58 5.65
C ILE A 128 3.26 20.07 4.42
N GLN A 129 3.25 18.75 4.18
CA GLN A 129 2.48 18.13 3.10
C GLN A 129 0.98 18.32 3.34
N ASP A 130 0.48 17.81 4.46
CA ASP A 130 -0.94 17.95 4.80
C ASP A 130 -1.32 19.39 5.17
N TRP A 131 -0.37 20.21 5.63
CA TRP A 131 -0.60 21.64 5.85
C TRP A 131 -1.09 22.35 4.58
N GLY A 132 -0.48 22.03 3.43
CA GLY A 132 -0.88 22.57 2.13
C GLY A 132 -2.31 22.22 1.71
N ARG A 133 -2.82 21.04 2.12
CA ARG A 133 -4.21 20.59 1.86
C ARG A 133 -5.25 21.49 2.51
N ALA A 134 -4.95 22.01 3.69
CA ALA A 134 -5.87 22.84 4.47
C ALA A 134 -5.95 24.29 3.95
N TRP A 135 -5.03 24.69 3.09
CA TRP A 135 -4.85 26.09 2.66
C TRP A 135 -6.08 26.80 2.09
N PRO A 136 -6.92 26.20 1.21
CA PRO A 136 -8.03 26.92 0.57
C PRO A 136 -9.02 27.53 1.58
N GLN A 137 -8.97 27.09 2.84
CA GLN A 137 -9.89 27.49 3.90
C GLN A 137 -9.42 28.72 4.70
N TYR A 138 -8.18 29.24 4.51
CA TYR A 138 -7.58 30.19 5.48
C TYR A 138 -6.78 31.36 4.86
N LYS A 139 -7.44 32.24 4.09
CA LYS A 139 -6.80 33.35 3.33
C LYS A 139 -6.23 34.53 4.14
N GLU A 140 -6.43 34.63 5.46
CA GLU A 140 -6.14 35.87 6.22
C GLU A 140 -5.00 35.80 7.27
N PHE A 141 -4.15 34.76 7.29
CA PHE A 141 -3.22 34.52 8.41
C PHE A 141 -1.74 34.36 8.00
N PRO A 142 -0.76 34.77 8.82
CA PRO A 142 0.66 34.69 8.48
C PRO A 142 1.19 33.25 8.29
N TYR A 143 0.42 32.22 8.65
CA TYR A 143 0.74 30.79 8.44
C TYR A 143 0.10 30.19 7.18
N ASN A 144 -0.43 31.05 6.32
CA ASN A 144 -1.15 30.66 5.10
C ASN A 144 -0.32 30.83 3.83
N SER A 145 1.00 31.04 3.94
CA SER A 145 1.95 31.00 2.83
C SER A 145 2.96 29.87 3.02
N ILE A 146 3.43 29.25 1.92
CA ILE A 146 4.69 28.50 1.91
C ILE A 146 5.69 29.40 1.19
N GLU A 147 6.73 29.85 1.90
CA GLU A 147 7.74 30.81 1.40
C GLU A 147 8.99 30.07 0.92
N GLY A 148 9.56 30.44 -0.25
CA GLY A 148 10.76 29.81 -0.81
C GLY A 148 10.96 30.00 -2.33
N TYR A 149 12.20 29.85 -2.83
CA TYR A 149 12.61 30.10 -4.23
C TYR A 149 12.78 28.78 -5.03
N GLY A 150 11.73 28.36 -5.77
CA GLY A 150 11.76 27.53 -7.00
C GLY A 150 12.53 26.19 -7.08
N GLY A 151 11.78 25.08 -7.19
CA GLY A 151 12.11 23.82 -7.92
C GLY A 151 12.28 22.57 -7.03
N SER A 152 11.56 21.44 -7.18
CA SER A 152 10.57 20.94 -8.16
C SER A 152 9.37 20.27 -7.47
N ASN A 153 8.18 20.48 -8.05
CA ASN A 153 6.90 19.75 -7.86
C ASN A 153 5.85 20.18 -6.83
N TYR A 154 6.10 21.18 -5.97
CA TYR A 154 5.01 21.83 -5.23
C TYR A 154 4.52 23.08 -5.98
N GLN A 155 3.55 22.93 -6.88
CA GLN A 155 2.74 24.06 -7.33
C GLN A 155 1.48 24.13 -6.47
N PRO A 156 1.24 25.22 -5.73
CA PRO A 156 0.10 25.30 -4.81
C PRO A 156 -1.23 25.15 -5.56
N PHE A 157 -1.28 25.51 -6.84
CA PHE A 157 -2.42 25.30 -7.70
C PHE A 157 -1.96 24.91 -9.11
N ARG A 158 -2.58 23.87 -9.68
CA ARG A 158 -2.35 23.43 -11.05
C ARG A 158 -3.67 23.29 -11.78
N GLU A 159 -3.81 24.00 -12.88
CA GLU A 159 -4.98 23.88 -13.73
C GLU A 159 -4.99 22.53 -14.46
N MET A 160 -6.12 21.83 -14.43
CA MET A 160 -6.28 20.59 -15.17
C MET A 160 -6.77 20.85 -16.58
N SER A 161 -6.14 20.20 -17.56
CA SER A 161 -6.67 20.14 -18.91
C SER A 161 -8.04 19.42 -18.92
N PRO A 162 -8.93 19.70 -19.90
CA PRO A 162 -10.22 19.03 -20.01
C PRO A 162 -10.11 17.50 -20.01
N GLY A 163 -9.08 16.95 -20.64
CA GLY A 163 -8.80 15.51 -20.66
C GLY A 163 -8.48 14.94 -19.27
N GLN A 164 -7.74 15.67 -18.43
CA GLN A 164 -7.46 15.28 -17.05
C GLN A 164 -8.70 15.31 -16.16
N GLN A 165 -9.56 16.31 -16.33
CA GLN A 165 -10.82 16.40 -15.57
C GLN A 165 -11.76 15.23 -15.92
N VAL A 166 -11.89 14.93 -17.21
CA VAL A 166 -12.67 13.77 -17.70
C VAL A 166 -12.07 12.46 -17.20
N ALA A 167 -10.74 12.29 -17.26
CA ALA A 167 -10.08 11.09 -16.75
C ALA A 167 -10.33 10.88 -15.26
N ALA A 168 -10.19 11.93 -14.43
CA ALA A 168 -10.47 11.87 -13.00
C ALA A 168 -11.93 11.47 -12.72
N ALA A 169 -12.89 12.06 -13.43
CA ALA A 169 -14.31 11.74 -13.26
C ALA A 169 -14.65 10.31 -13.72
N ILE A 170 -14.09 9.85 -14.84
CA ILE A 170 -14.28 8.48 -15.33
C ILE A 170 -13.71 7.47 -14.33
N ALA A 171 -12.50 7.72 -13.83
CA ALA A 171 -11.86 6.86 -12.84
C ALA A 171 -12.75 6.67 -11.60
N LEU A 172 -13.20 7.77 -11.01
CA LEU A 172 -13.95 7.75 -9.75
C LEU A 172 -15.42 7.33 -9.89
N LEU A 173 -16.13 7.81 -10.92
CA LEU A 173 -17.58 7.62 -11.04
C LEU A 173 -17.96 6.34 -11.80
N TRP A 174 -17.08 5.84 -12.65
CA TRP A 174 -17.38 4.71 -13.53
C TRP A 174 -16.46 3.54 -13.28
N ILE A 175 -15.15 3.70 -13.49
CA ILE A 175 -14.18 2.61 -13.43
C ILE A 175 -14.22 1.94 -12.04
N LYS A 176 -14.07 2.74 -10.99
CA LYS A 176 -14.05 2.28 -9.59
C LYS A 176 -15.30 1.51 -9.17
N PRO A 177 -16.52 2.09 -9.24
CA PRO A 177 -17.73 1.37 -8.90
C PRO A 177 -17.95 0.09 -9.73
N ILE A 178 -17.62 0.12 -11.02
CA ILE A 178 -17.82 -1.04 -11.91
C ILE A 178 -16.95 -2.21 -11.45
N TYR A 179 -15.62 -2.03 -11.32
CA TYR A 179 -14.77 -3.17 -10.95
C TYR A 179 -15.05 -3.64 -9.51
N MET A 180 -15.49 -2.77 -8.61
CA MET A 180 -15.87 -3.16 -7.25
C MET A 180 -17.10 -4.08 -7.27
N LEU A 181 -18.13 -3.71 -8.05
CA LEU A 181 -19.33 -4.55 -8.22
C LEU A 181 -19.03 -5.88 -8.90
N LEU A 182 -18.19 -5.84 -9.94
CA LEU A 182 -17.73 -7.05 -10.63
C LEU A 182 -16.94 -7.97 -9.69
N SER A 183 -15.99 -7.42 -8.93
CA SER A 183 -15.20 -8.17 -7.94
C SER A 183 -16.08 -8.77 -6.85
N ALA A 184 -17.08 -8.03 -6.37
CA ALA A 184 -18.05 -8.55 -5.41
C ALA A 184 -18.84 -9.73 -5.99
N ALA A 185 -19.48 -9.53 -7.14
CA ALA A 185 -20.33 -10.54 -7.76
C ALA A 185 -19.57 -11.84 -8.07
N VAL A 186 -18.40 -11.71 -8.70
CA VAL A 186 -17.56 -12.86 -9.08
C VAL A 186 -16.92 -13.47 -7.83
N GLY A 187 -16.42 -12.66 -6.90
CA GLY A 187 -15.85 -13.11 -5.63
C GLY A 187 -16.81 -14.02 -4.87
N PHE A 188 -18.05 -13.56 -4.64
CA PHE A 188 -19.08 -14.35 -3.95
C PHE A 188 -19.52 -15.61 -4.71
N LEU A 189 -19.53 -15.57 -6.04
CA LEU A 189 -19.80 -16.74 -6.87
C LEU A 189 -18.70 -17.80 -6.73
N LEU A 190 -17.43 -17.36 -6.73
CA LEU A 190 -16.27 -18.24 -6.74
C LEU A 190 -15.97 -18.88 -5.39
N VAL A 191 -16.17 -18.16 -4.27
CA VAL A 191 -15.96 -18.74 -2.92
C VAL A 191 -16.91 -19.89 -2.59
N ARG A 192 -18.04 -19.99 -3.32
CA ARG A 192 -19.02 -21.08 -3.21
C ARG A 192 -18.69 -22.30 -4.07
N GLN A 193 -17.69 -22.21 -4.95
CA GLN A 193 -17.30 -23.33 -5.80
C GLN A 193 -16.64 -24.45 -4.98
N ARG A 194 -16.72 -25.70 -5.44
CA ARG A 194 -16.06 -26.82 -4.75
C ARG A 194 -14.54 -26.85 -4.98
N ALA A 195 -14.11 -26.45 -6.18
CA ALA A 195 -12.71 -26.47 -6.57
C ALA A 195 -11.88 -25.46 -5.74
N ALA A 196 -10.74 -25.90 -5.21
CA ALA A 196 -9.95 -25.11 -4.28
C ALA A 196 -9.31 -23.87 -4.95
N ASP A 197 -8.83 -24.02 -6.18
CA ASP A 197 -8.27 -22.95 -6.99
C ASP A 197 -9.29 -21.82 -7.24
N LEU A 198 -10.53 -22.16 -7.60
CA LEU A 198 -11.60 -21.18 -7.81
C LEU A 198 -12.02 -20.51 -6.51
N ARG A 199 -12.11 -21.25 -5.39
CA ARG A 199 -12.38 -20.62 -4.09
C ARG A 199 -11.32 -19.62 -3.70
N LEU A 200 -10.04 -19.96 -3.91
CA LEU A 200 -8.92 -19.07 -3.61
C LEU A 200 -8.92 -17.84 -4.51
N LEU A 201 -9.25 -17.99 -5.78
CA LEU A 201 -9.46 -16.85 -6.69
C LEU A 201 -10.60 -15.94 -6.19
N GLY A 202 -11.71 -16.53 -5.75
CA GLY A 202 -12.83 -15.80 -5.14
C GLY A 202 -12.42 -15.02 -3.89
N TRP A 203 -11.67 -15.65 -2.99
CA TRP A 203 -11.11 -14.96 -1.82
C TRP A 203 -10.14 -13.85 -2.21
N GLY A 204 -9.32 -14.04 -3.24
CA GLY A 204 -8.46 -12.98 -3.80
C GLY A 204 -9.28 -11.75 -4.23
N LEU A 205 -10.38 -11.95 -4.95
CA LEU A 205 -11.27 -10.85 -5.37
C LEU A 205 -11.99 -10.18 -4.19
N LEU A 206 -12.36 -10.92 -3.15
CA LEU A 206 -13.00 -10.33 -1.96
C LEU A 206 -12.00 -9.55 -1.09
N VAL A 207 -10.75 -10.02 -0.98
CA VAL A 207 -9.68 -9.27 -0.30
C VAL A 207 -9.30 -8.03 -1.10
N PHE A 208 -9.29 -8.12 -2.43
CA PHE A 208 -9.16 -6.96 -3.32
C PHE A 208 -10.27 -5.93 -3.04
N LEU A 209 -11.54 -6.37 -3.06
CA LEU A 209 -12.69 -5.51 -2.74
C LEU A 209 -12.60 -4.89 -1.34
N LEU A 210 -12.11 -5.63 -0.34
CA LEU A 210 -11.92 -5.12 1.01
C LEU A 210 -10.96 -3.91 1.02
N GLY A 211 -9.90 -3.95 0.23
CA GLY A 211 -8.99 -2.81 0.09
C GLY A 211 -9.64 -1.59 -0.51
N GLU A 212 -10.50 -1.80 -1.50
CA GLU A 212 -11.24 -0.71 -2.14
C GLU A 212 -12.29 -0.09 -1.22
N ILE A 213 -12.88 -0.90 -0.34
CA ILE A 213 -13.74 -0.40 0.72
C ILE A 213 -12.93 0.46 1.70
N PHE A 214 -11.71 0.07 2.08
CA PHE A 214 -10.85 0.90 2.92
C PHE A 214 -10.47 2.22 2.24
N CYS A 215 -10.15 2.20 0.94
CA CYS A 215 -9.92 3.41 0.14
C CYS A 215 -11.16 4.32 0.16
N ALA A 216 -12.34 3.78 -0.15
CA ALA A 216 -13.59 4.52 -0.15
C ALA A 216 -13.95 5.11 1.22
N ILE A 217 -13.73 4.36 2.31
CA ILE A 217 -13.93 4.85 3.69
C ILE A 217 -12.96 5.99 4.00
N ASN A 218 -11.67 5.84 3.65
CA ASN A 218 -10.67 6.87 3.90
C ASN A 218 -11.04 8.17 3.19
N TYR A 219 -11.44 8.07 1.92
CA TYR A 219 -11.81 9.21 1.09
C TYR A 219 -13.13 9.87 1.53
N LEU A 220 -14.23 9.10 1.64
CA LEU A 220 -15.58 9.64 1.88
C LEU A 220 -15.83 10.01 3.34
N LEU A 221 -15.34 9.22 4.29
CA LEU A 221 -15.67 9.39 5.72
C LEU A 221 -14.54 10.10 6.47
N LEU A 222 -13.29 9.82 6.13
CA LEU A 222 -12.12 10.29 6.88
C LEU A 222 -11.36 11.42 6.17
N LYS A 223 -11.80 11.82 4.96
CA LYS A 223 -11.20 12.88 4.15
C LYS A 223 -9.69 12.71 3.95
N ASP A 224 -9.25 11.47 3.74
CA ASP A 224 -7.86 10.98 3.63
C ASP A 224 -6.97 11.20 4.86
N ASN A 225 -7.55 11.38 6.05
CA ASN A 225 -6.77 11.60 7.28
C ASN A 225 -6.36 10.31 8.00
N SER A 226 -6.68 9.13 7.47
CA SER A 226 -6.42 7.85 8.15
C SER A 226 -5.32 7.04 7.48
N TYR A 227 -4.11 7.12 8.05
CA TYR A 227 -2.99 6.25 7.67
C TYR A 227 -3.29 4.77 7.86
N PHE A 228 -4.15 4.42 8.83
CA PHE A 228 -4.56 3.05 9.04
C PHE A 228 -5.41 2.52 7.88
N ALA A 229 -6.40 3.31 7.42
CA ALA A 229 -7.26 2.90 6.31
C ALA A 229 -6.43 2.76 5.02
N GLU A 230 -5.51 3.69 4.76
CA GLU A 230 -4.61 3.58 3.62
C GLU A 230 -3.71 2.33 3.71
N TYR A 231 -3.13 2.08 4.88
CA TYR A 231 -2.31 0.91 5.11
C TYR A 231 -3.09 -0.38 4.85
N MET A 232 -4.35 -0.46 5.32
CA MET A 232 -5.24 -1.58 5.05
C MET A 232 -5.58 -1.71 3.56
N HIS A 233 -5.81 -0.60 2.85
CA HIS A 233 -5.96 -0.60 1.39
C HIS A 233 -4.72 -1.21 0.72
N SER A 234 -3.53 -0.66 0.96
CA SER A 234 -2.28 -1.14 0.36
C SER A 234 -1.94 -2.60 0.71
N TYR A 235 -2.14 -2.99 1.97
CA TYR A 235 -1.88 -4.36 2.45
C TYR A 235 -2.81 -5.37 1.77
N SER A 236 -4.11 -5.05 1.70
CA SER A 236 -5.09 -5.93 1.09
C SER A 236 -4.88 -6.08 -0.42
N MET A 237 -4.39 -5.04 -1.12
CA MET A 237 -3.95 -5.16 -2.51
C MET A 237 -2.84 -6.19 -2.66
N ALA A 238 -1.75 -6.06 -1.89
CA ALA A 238 -0.65 -7.03 -1.90
C ALA A 238 -1.12 -8.46 -1.56
N ALA A 239 -1.99 -8.60 -0.56
CA ALA A 239 -2.55 -9.89 -0.16
C ALA A 239 -3.45 -10.51 -1.24
N ALA A 240 -4.29 -9.70 -1.90
CA ALA A 240 -5.14 -10.12 -2.99
C ALA A 240 -4.32 -10.66 -4.17
N PHE A 241 -3.29 -9.92 -4.60
CA PHE A 241 -2.36 -10.40 -5.63
C PHE A 241 -1.69 -11.72 -5.22
N GLY A 242 -1.27 -11.85 -3.96
CA GLY A 242 -0.71 -13.11 -3.45
C GLY A 242 -1.68 -14.28 -3.53
N LEU A 243 -2.95 -14.07 -3.15
CA LEU A 243 -4.02 -15.07 -3.26
C LEU A 243 -4.32 -15.45 -4.70
N VAL A 244 -4.38 -14.47 -5.61
CA VAL A 244 -4.57 -14.71 -7.05
C VAL A 244 -3.41 -15.51 -7.63
N CYS A 245 -2.17 -15.13 -7.33
CA CYS A 245 -0.99 -15.90 -7.75
C CYS A 245 -1.04 -17.34 -7.23
N TYR A 246 -1.45 -17.54 -5.98
CA TYR A 246 -1.61 -18.87 -5.42
C TYR A 246 -2.73 -19.64 -6.13
N ALA A 247 -3.89 -19.02 -6.37
CA ALA A 247 -5.02 -19.62 -7.07
C ALA A 247 -4.64 -20.06 -8.49
N LEU A 248 -3.92 -19.21 -9.23
CA LEU A 248 -3.42 -19.53 -10.57
C LEU A 248 -2.44 -20.70 -10.53
N LEU A 249 -1.47 -20.66 -9.60
CA LEU A 249 -0.52 -21.75 -9.46
C LEU A 249 -1.22 -23.06 -9.05
N ALA A 250 -2.21 -23.00 -8.16
CA ALA A 250 -3.04 -24.13 -7.73
C ALA A 250 -3.83 -24.71 -8.90
N GLY A 251 -4.49 -23.87 -9.70
CA GLY A 251 -5.21 -24.28 -10.90
C GLY A 251 -4.30 -24.94 -11.94
N LEU A 252 -3.12 -24.35 -12.20
CA LEU A 252 -2.11 -24.93 -13.09
C LEU A 252 -1.71 -26.35 -12.65
N ASP A 253 -1.49 -26.55 -11.36
CA ASP A 253 -1.10 -27.85 -10.81
C ASP A 253 -2.26 -28.86 -10.82
N GLU A 254 -3.44 -28.47 -10.33
CA GLU A 254 -4.58 -29.38 -10.22
C GLU A 254 -5.19 -29.76 -11.57
N ARG A 255 -5.09 -28.90 -12.58
CA ARG A 255 -5.80 -29.05 -13.86
C ARG A 255 -4.91 -29.34 -15.06
N LEU A 256 -3.66 -28.86 -15.09
CA LEU A 256 -2.80 -28.95 -16.29
C LEU A 256 -1.51 -29.75 -16.04
N ILE A 257 -0.71 -29.34 -15.06
CA ILE A 257 0.66 -29.84 -14.91
C ILE A 257 0.71 -31.08 -14.03
N HIS A 258 -0.11 -31.15 -12.99
CA HIS A 258 -0.14 -32.24 -12.01
C HIS A 258 1.25 -32.52 -11.41
N PHE A 259 1.96 -31.52 -10.90
CA PHE A 259 3.28 -31.75 -10.29
C PHE A 259 3.18 -32.16 -8.81
N SER A 260 2.05 -31.93 -8.14
CA SER A 260 1.85 -32.31 -6.72
C SER A 260 1.09 -33.63 -6.51
N GLN A 261 0.16 -34.00 -7.41
CA GLN A 261 -0.71 -35.17 -7.25
C GLN A 261 0.03 -36.50 -7.53
N ALA A 262 0.31 -37.31 -6.51
CA ALA A 262 1.16 -38.51 -6.65
C ALA A 262 0.60 -39.56 -7.63
N ASP A 263 -0.72 -39.65 -7.74
CA ASP A 263 -1.49 -40.56 -8.58
C ASP A 263 -1.52 -40.16 -10.06
N LYS A 264 -1.22 -38.90 -10.39
CA LYS A 264 -1.27 -38.39 -11.77
C LYS A 264 0.10 -38.19 -12.38
N ARG A 265 0.20 -38.47 -13.68
CA ARG A 265 1.40 -38.20 -14.48
C ARG A 265 1.60 -36.69 -14.62
N CYS A 266 2.79 -36.22 -14.25
CA CYS A 266 3.19 -34.83 -14.42
C CYS A 266 3.39 -34.50 -15.90
N ALA A 267 2.74 -33.44 -16.40
CA ALA A 267 2.82 -33.02 -17.80
C ALA A 267 4.23 -32.52 -18.19
N MET A 268 5.04 -32.06 -17.23
CA MET A 268 6.42 -31.62 -17.47
C MET A 268 7.43 -32.77 -17.59
N LEU A 269 7.00 -34.03 -17.45
CA LEU A 269 7.91 -35.20 -17.52
C LEU A 269 8.72 -35.26 -18.83
N PRO A 270 8.16 -35.03 -20.04
CA PRO A 270 8.95 -35.07 -21.27
C PRO A 270 10.09 -34.05 -21.31
N VAL A 271 9.87 -32.87 -20.70
CA VAL A 271 10.89 -31.81 -20.61
C VAL A 271 11.92 -32.13 -19.52
N CYS A 272 11.48 -32.72 -18.40
CA CYS A 272 12.38 -33.07 -17.30
C CYS A 272 13.20 -34.35 -17.58
N GLY A 273 12.75 -35.21 -18.49
CA GLY A 273 13.28 -36.56 -18.75
C GLY A 273 13.03 -37.57 -17.64
N SER A 274 12.96 -37.12 -16.39
CA SER A 274 12.73 -37.93 -15.19
C SER A 274 11.89 -37.17 -14.15
N CYS A 275 11.24 -37.90 -13.23
CA CYS A 275 10.38 -37.29 -12.22
C CYS A 275 10.56 -37.92 -10.83
N VAL A 276 10.62 -37.05 -9.82
CA VAL A 276 10.74 -37.42 -8.40
C VAL A 276 9.60 -38.33 -7.90
N LYS A 277 8.47 -38.35 -8.60
CA LYS A 277 7.33 -39.23 -8.29
C LYS A 277 7.61 -40.70 -8.56
N TYR A 278 8.51 -41.00 -9.50
CA TYR A 278 8.77 -42.37 -9.97
C TYR A 278 10.16 -42.87 -9.57
N GLN A 279 11.11 -41.96 -9.38
CA GLN A 279 12.49 -42.30 -9.05
C GLN A 279 13.14 -41.16 -8.27
N PRO A 280 14.20 -41.43 -7.47
CA PRO A 280 14.84 -40.43 -6.60
C PRO A 280 15.72 -39.44 -7.39
N VAL A 281 15.09 -38.59 -8.19
CA VAL A 281 15.74 -37.51 -8.96
C VAL A 281 15.27 -36.13 -8.50
N ARG A 282 16.04 -35.10 -8.83
CA ARG A 282 15.64 -33.70 -8.54
C ARG A 282 14.56 -33.24 -9.52
N CYS A 283 13.49 -32.62 -9.01
CA CYS A 283 12.39 -32.11 -9.83
C CYS A 283 12.78 -30.83 -10.60
N GLY A 284 12.53 -30.80 -11.92
CA GLY A 284 12.77 -29.63 -12.77
C GLY A 284 11.87 -28.43 -12.44
N VAL A 285 10.56 -28.66 -12.25
CA VAL A 285 9.59 -27.60 -11.85
C VAL A 285 10.03 -26.91 -10.57
N ARG A 286 10.53 -27.69 -9.60
CA ARG A 286 11.06 -27.14 -8.35
C ARG A 286 12.25 -26.21 -8.58
N ARG A 287 13.22 -26.62 -9.40
CA ARG A 287 14.38 -25.78 -9.73
C ARG A 287 13.97 -24.49 -10.43
N MET A 288 12.96 -24.57 -11.30
CA MET A 288 12.38 -23.39 -11.94
C MET A 288 11.77 -22.43 -10.92
N VAL A 289 10.99 -22.94 -9.95
CA VAL A 289 10.44 -22.10 -8.86
C VAL A 289 11.55 -21.48 -8.01
N GLN A 290 12.62 -22.23 -7.72
CA GLN A 290 13.79 -21.68 -7.01
C GLN A 290 14.45 -20.54 -7.79
N LEU A 291 14.65 -20.71 -9.10
CA LEU A 291 15.20 -19.66 -9.97
C LEU A 291 14.30 -18.42 -9.97
N VAL A 292 12.98 -18.61 -10.12
CA VAL A 292 12.01 -17.51 -10.07
C VAL A 292 12.09 -16.76 -8.73
N CYS A 293 12.17 -17.47 -7.59
CA CYS A 293 12.30 -16.81 -6.29
C CYS A 293 13.58 -15.96 -6.19
N VAL A 294 14.71 -16.46 -6.69
CA VAL A 294 15.98 -15.69 -6.72
C VAL A 294 15.84 -14.45 -7.61
N THR A 295 15.24 -14.60 -8.80
CA THR A 295 14.99 -13.46 -9.69
C THR A 295 14.09 -12.42 -9.04
N MET A 296 13.01 -12.84 -8.37
CA MET A 296 12.11 -11.92 -7.67
C MET A 296 12.79 -11.19 -6.51
N ILE A 297 13.71 -11.84 -5.78
CA ILE A 297 14.54 -11.18 -4.76
C ILE A 297 15.37 -10.06 -5.39
N ILE A 298 16.00 -10.31 -6.54
CA ILE A 298 16.80 -9.29 -7.24
C ILE A 298 15.91 -8.13 -7.69
N LEU A 299 14.74 -8.41 -8.26
CA LEU A 299 13.80 -7.37 -8.70
C LEU A 299 13.25 -6.53 -7.54
N ALA A 300 13.15 -7.10 -6.33
CA ALA A 300 12.70 -6.35 -5.15
C ALA A 300 13.67 -5.22 -4.75
N PHE A 301 14.94 -5.28 -5.14
CA PHE A 301 15.88 -4.18 -4.90
C PHE A 301 15.57 -2.93 -5.73
N ILE A 302 14.87 -3.05 -6.86
CA ILE A 302 14.52 -1.91 -7.72
C ILE A 302 13.70 -0.86 -6.96
N PRO A 303 12.50 -1.18 -6.43
CA PRO A 303 11.72 -0.22 -5.65
C PRO A 303 12.38 0.06 -4.28
N LEU A 304 13.13 -0.89 -3.71
CA LEU A 304 13.80 -0.70 -2.41
C LEU A 304 14.78 0.48 -2.42
N LEU A 305 15.41 0.72 -3.57
CA LEU A 305 16.41 1.77 -3.77
C LEU A 305 15.81 3.04 -4.38
N SER A 306 14.50 3.12 -4.59
CA SER A 306 13.87 4.33 -5.16
C SER A 306 13.95 5.51 -4.19
N ALA A 307 14.20 6.71 -4.70
CA ALA A 307 14.04 7.92 -3.91
C ALA A 307 12.56 8.13 -3.53
N PHE A 308 12.33 8.91 -2.47
CA PHE A 308 11.00 9.44 -2.20
C PHE A 308 10.85 10.79 -2.89
N ASP A 309 9.69 11.03 -3.48
CA ASP A 309 9.39 12.31 -4.13
C ASP A 309 8.14 12.91 -3.54
N LEU A 310 8.20 14.19 -3.16
CA LEU A 310 7.04 14.89 -2.65
C LEU A 310 6.29 15.55 -3.81
N THR A 311 5.22 14.90 -4.25
CA THR A 311 4.25 15.51 -5.15
C THR A 311 2.97 15.88 -4.41
N ALA A 312 2.63 17.17 -4.42
CA ALA A 312 1.34 17.65 -3.96
C ALA A 312 0.93 18.93 -4.69
N TYR A 313 -0.36 19.06 -5.01
CA TYR A 313 -0.91 20.28 -5.63
C TYR A 313 -2.43 20.37 -5.46
N ASN A 314 -2.95 21.60 -5.36
CA ASN A 314 -4.39 21.84 -5.50
C ASN A 314 -4.77 21.97 -6.97
N THR A 315 -6.01 21.69 -7.29
CA THR A 315 -6.55 21.77 -8.65
C THR A 315 -8.07 21.87 -8.64
N LEU A 316 -8.67 22.11 -9.80
CA LEU A 316 -10.12 22.11 -10.00
C LEU A 316 -10.51 20.92 -10.88
N VAL A 317 -11.45 20.12 -10.39
CA VAL A 317 -12.12 19.08 -11.17
C VAL A 317 -13.56 19.57 -11.39
N PHE A 318 -13.89 20.04 -12.59
CA PHE A 318 -15.19 20.65 -12.89
C PHE A 318 -15.61 21.72 -11.86
N GLU A 319 -14.71 22.67 -11.57
CA GLU A 319 -14.90 23.76 -10.59
C GLU A 319 -14.92 23.33 -9.12
N PHE A 320 -14.81 22.03 -8.82
CA PHE A 320 -14.63 21.54 -7.46
C PHE A 320 -13.15 21.51 -7.08
N ASN A 321 -12.81 22.14 -5.95
CA ASN A 321 -11.46 22.06 -5.40
C ASN A 321 -11.12 20.62 -5.02
N HIS A 322 -10.01 20.14 -5.55
CA HIS A 322 -9.44 18.84 -5.21
C HIS A 322 -7.94 18.99 -4.95
N TYR A 323 -7.44 18.18 -4.04
CA TYR A 323 -6.05 18.21 -3.62
C TYR A 323 -5.43 16.84 -3.85
N TYR A 324 -4.44 16.78 -4.74
CA TYR A 324 -3.64 15.58 -4.94
C TYR A 324 -2.42 15.64 -4.04
N LEU A 325 -2.16 14.53 -3.34
CA LEU A 325 -0.97 14.35 -2.52
C LEU A 325 -0.52 12.90 -2.59
N ARG A 326 0.80 12.72 -2.67
CA ARG A 326 1.45 11.43 -2.47
C ARG A 326 2.28 11.45 -1.18
N PRO A 327 1.69 11.12 -0.02
CA PRO A 327 2.37 11.24 1.28
C PRO A 327 3.61 10.35 1.34
N LEU A 328 4.71 10.84 1.93
CA LEU A 328 5.94 10.04 2.10
C LEU A 328 5.69 8.74 2.87
N VAL A 329 4.73 8.74 3.80
CA VAL A 329 4.38 7.55 4.55
C VAL A 329 3.85 6.42 3.66
N HIS A 330 3.07 6.74 2.62
CA HIS A 330 2.58 5.72 1.68
C HIS A 330 3.75 5.17 0.88
N GLN A 331 4.65 6.05 0.43
CA GLN A 331 5.88 5.65 -0.28
C GLN A 331 6.78 4.77 0.56
N TRP A 332 6.78 4.93 1.88
CA TRP A 332 7.53 4.04 2.77
C TRP A 332 6.97 2.61 2.73
N PHE A 333 5.64 2.44 2.75
CA PHE A 333 5.04 1.12 2.59
C PHE A 333 5.32 0.53 1.20
N GLU A 334 5.14 1.33 0.15
CA GLU A 334 5.28 0.94 -1.25
C GLU A 334 6.74 0.60 -1.61
N ALA A 335 7.70 1.42 -1.20
CA ALA A 335 9.09 1.36 -1.65
C ALA A 335 10.08 0.86 -0.59
N ARG A 336 9.68 0.64 0.67
CA ARG A 336 10.57 0.06 1.70
C ARG A 336 10.00 -1.23 2.25
N TYR A 337 8.83 -1.16 2.87
CA TYR A 337 8.27 -2.32 3.57
C TYR A 337 7.92 -3.46 2.62
N SER A 338 7.12 -3.19 1.59
CA SER A 338 6.66 -4.21 0.64
C SER A 338 7.81 -4.96 -0.05
N PRO A 339 8.82 -4.29 -0.65
CA PRO A 339 9.92 -5.01 -1.28
C PRO A 339 10.81 -5.74 -0.27
N ALA A 340 11.06 -5.17 0.92
CA ALA A 340 11.80 -5.87 1.98
C ALA A 340 11.06 -7.15 2.43
N MET A 341 9.73 -7.07 2.59
CA MET A 341 8.91 -8.23 2.93
C MET A 341 8.94 -9.28 1.82
N ALA A 342 8.88 -8.87 0.55
CA ALA A 342 9.04 -9.80 -0.57
C ALA A 342 10.38 -10.56 -0.51
N ILE A 343 11.49 -9.87 -0.24
CA ILE A 343 12.82 -10.50 -0.08
C ILE A 343 12.79 -11.55 1.03
N VAL A 344 12.24 -11.22 2.20
CA VAL A 344 12.11 -12.15 3.33
C VAL A 344 11.28 -13.37 2.95
N LEU A 345 10.12 -13.18 2.34
CA LEU A 345 9.20 -14.27 1.98
C LEU A 345 9.80 -15.21 0.92
N PHE A 346 10.44 -14.67 -0.12
CA PHE A 346 11.12 -15.50 -1.12
C PHE A 346 12.32 -16.24 -0.52
N SER A 347 13.08 -15.61 0.37
CA SER A 347 14.21 -16.24 1.06
C SER A 347 13.74 -17.39 1.96
N LEU A 348 12.65 -17.20 2.70
CA LEU A 348 12.03 -18.26 3.50
C LEU A 348 11.47 -19.38 2.61
N ALA A 349 10.88 -19.05 1.45
CA ALA A 349 10.42 -20.07 0.50
C ALA A 349 11.58 -20.94 -0.01
N LEU A 350 12.73 -20.32 -0.33
CA LEU A 350 13.97 -21.01 -0.71
C LEU A 350 14.49 -21.92 0.41
N LEU A 351 14.50 -21.43 1.65
CA LEU A 351 14.89 -22.21 2.83
C LEU A 351 13.97 -23.41 3.04
N VAL A 352 12.65 -23.21 3.01
CA VAL A 352 11.67 -24.31 3.16
C VAL A 352 11.87 -25.35 2.07
N MET A 353 12.13 -24.94 0.82
CA MET A 353 12.47 -25.88 -0.24
C MET A 353 13.74 -26.65 0.13
N GLN A 354 14.83 -25.99 0.52
CA GLN A 354 16.08 -26.67 0.92
C GLN A 354 15.85 -27.71 2.04
N LEU A 355 15.03 -27.38 3.03
CA LEU A 355 14.69 -28.27 4.15
C LEU A 355 13.74 -29.43 3.77
N THR A 356 13.06 -29.35 2.63
CA THR A 356 12.11 -30.37 2.15
C THR A 356 12.53 -30.98 0.80
N PRO A 357 13.76 -31.52 0.66
CA PRO A 357 14.34 -31.92 -0.64
C PRO A 357 13.55 -32.99 -1.40
N HIS A 358 12.75 -33.79 -0.69
CA HIS A 358 11.97 -34.90 -1.24
C HIS A 358 10.62 -34.47 -1.84
N LEU A 359 10.16 -33.24 -1.58
CA LEU A 359 8.87 -32.75 -2.07
C LEU A 359 9.05 -31.91 -3.34
N THR A 360 8.11 -32.02 -4.28
CA THR A 360 8.13 -31.21 -5.51
C THR A 360 8.00 -29.72 -5.19
N LEU A 361 6.93 -29.33 -4.50
CA LEU A 361 6.79 -27.99 -3.93
C LEU A 361 6.00 -28.09 -2.63
N HIS A 362 6.65 -27.81 -1.50
CA HIS A 362 5.97 -27.84 -0.20
C HIS A 362 4.91 -26.74 -0.13
N ILE A 363 3.76 -27.03 0.50
CA ILE A 363 2.64 -26.09 0.59
C ILE A 363 3.04 -24.73 1.20
N VAL A 364 3.93 -24.76 2.21
CA VAL A 364 4.46 -23.53 2.84
C VAL A 364 5.36 -22.77 1.88
N ALA A 365 6.22 -23.45 1.11
CA ALA A 365 7.06 -22.77 0.11
C ALA A 365 6.19 -22.13 -0.98
N ARG A 366 5.14 -22.82 -1.43
CA ARG A 366 4.16 -22.28 -2.39
C ARG A 366 3.50 -21.02 -1.85
N LEU A 367 3.01 -21.07 -0.61
CA LEU A 367 2.37 -19.93 0.06
C LEU A 367 3.33 -18.73 0.15
N LEU A 368 4.55 -18.96 0.65
CA LEU A 368 5.55 -17.91 0.82
C LEU A 368 5.95 -17.28 -0.52
N SER A 369 6.18 -18.08 -1.57
CA SER A 369 6.48 -17.58 -2.91
C SER A 369 5.34 -16.73 -3.48
N CYS A 370 4.08 -17.14 -3.32
CA CYS A 370 2.94 -16.38 -3.82
C CYS A 370 2.70 -15.10 -2.99
N ALA A 371 2.85 -15.15 -1.66
CA ALA A 371 2.76 -13.97 -0.80
C ALA A 371 3.87 -12.95 -1.12
N GLY A 372 5.11 -13.43 -1.32
CA GLY A 372 6.22 -12.59 -1.75
C GLY A 372 5.97 -11.93 -3.11
N ALA A 373 5.37 -12.67 -4.06
CA ALA A 373 4.96 -12.12 -5.34
C ALA A 373 3.91 -11.00 -5.18
N GLY A 374 2.93 -11.17 -4.30
CA GLY A 374 1.93 -10.15 -4.00
C GLY A 374 2.54 -8.82 -3.54
N PHE A 375 3.42 -8.87 -2.53
CA PHE A 375 4.13 -7.67 -2.05
C PHE A 375 5.03 -7.05 -3.12
N LEU A 376 5.76 -7.86 -3.88
CA LEU A 376 6.66 -7.36 -4.92
C LEU A 376 5.91 -6.68 -6.07
N PHE A 377 4.87 -7.33 -6.60
CA PHE A 377 4.12 -6.76 -7.72
C PHE A 377 3.36 -5.50 -7.31
N PHE A 378 2.78 -5.48 -6.11
CA PHE A 378 2.19 -4.26 -5.55
C PHE A 378 3.23 -3.12 -5.47
N SER A 379 4.40 -3.40 -4.89
CA SER A 379 5.49 -2.43 -4.77
C SER A 379 5.96 -1.90 -6.13
N LEU A 380 6.29 -2.79 -7.07
CA LEU A 380 6.74 -2.43 -8.40
C LEU A 380 5.70 -1.57 -9.12
N PHE A 381 4.43 -1.94 -9.04
CA PHE A 381 3.35 -1.21 -9.70
C PHE A 381 3.20 0.20 -9.12
N ARG A 382 3.05 0.31 -7.79
CA ARG A 382 2.84 1.59 -7.10
C ARG A 382 4.02 2.54 -7.24
N VAL A 383 5.24 2.04 -7.06
CA VAL A 383 6.46 2.84 -7.24
C VAL A 383 6.61 3.28 -8.70
N SER A 384 6.31 2.40 -9.67
CA SER A 384 6.37 2.77 -11.08
C SER A 384 5.37 3.86 -11.44
N LEU A 385 4.10 3.74 -11.02
CA LEU A 385 3.10 4.80 -11.25
C LEU A 385 3.54 6.12 -10.61
N GLY A 386 4.01 6.07 -9.37
CA GLY A 386 4.48 7.25 -8.64
C GLY A 386 5.66 7.95 -9.31
N MET A 387 6.57 7.20 -9.94
CA MET A 387 7.72 7.78 -10.66
C MET A 387 7.35 8.25 -12.08
N ILE A 388 6.59 7.45 -12.85
CA ILE A 388 6.20 7.77 -14.23
C ILE A 388 5.29 9.00 -14.27
N TYR A 389 4.39 9.11 -13.29
CA TYR A 389 3.41 10.19 -13.18
C TYR A 389 3.69 11.12 -12.00
N ALA A 390 4.97 11.24 -11.59
CA ALA A 390 5.40 12.12 -10.50
C ALA A 390 4.92 13.57 -10.69
N ASP A 391 4.88 14.02 -11.94
CA ASP A 391 4.40 15.36 -12.29
C ASP A 391 2.89 15.44 -12.51
N SER A 392 2.12 14.34 -12.48
CA SER A 392 0.67 14.36 -12.74
C SER A 392 -0.07 13.20 -12.06
N LEU A 393 -0.38 13.39 -10.78
CA LEU A 393 -1.05 12.38 -9.95
C LEU A 393 -2.44 11.98 -10.47
N VAL A 394 -3.12 12.84 -11.24
CA VAL A 394 -4.38 12.49 -11.92
C VAL A 394 -4.20 11.27 -12.82
N TRP A 395 -3.11 11.23 -13.60
CA TRP A 395 -2.83 10.10 -14.48
C TRP A 395 -2.38 8.87 -13.68
N ALA A 396 -1.63 9.06 -12.59
CA ALA A 396 -1.32 7.96 -11.68
C ALA A 396 -2.59 7.27 -11.18
N THR A 397 -3.54 8.05 -10.64
CA THR A 397 -4.84 7.54 -10.16
C THR A 397 -5.67 6.93 -11.28
N PHE A 398 -5.75 7.57 -12.45
CA PHE A 398 -6.51 7.01 -13.57
C PHE A 398 -5.98 5.63 -13.99
N TRP A 399 -4.65 5.47 -14.11
CA TRP A 399 -4.05 4.21 -14.52
C TRP A 399 -4.15 3.14 -13.45
N GLU A 400 -4.02 3.51 -12.17
CA GLU A 400 -4.32 2.61 -11.06
C GLU A 400 -5.73 2.03 -11.20
N GLU A 401 -6.76 2.89 -11.22
CA GLU A 401 -8.17 2.48 -11.29
C GLU A 401 -8.45 1.67 -12.57
N LEU A 402 -7.88 2.07 -13.71
CA LEU A 402 -8.08 1.37 -14.97
C LEU A 402 -7.46 -0.05 -14.95
N THR A 403 -6.26 -0.21 -14.38
CA THR A 403 -5.63 -1.53 -14.32
C THR A 403 -6.37 -2.49 -13.39
N GLU A 404 -7.02 -1.98 -12.36
CA GLU A 404 -7.90 -2.76 -11.49
C GLU A 404 -9.15 -3.25 -12.21
N LEU A 405 -9.77 -2.40 -13.04
CA LEU A 405 -10.84 -2.82 -13.94
C LEU A 405 -10.36 -3.88 -14.94
N VAL A 406 -9.19 -3.69 -15.54
CA VAL A 406 -8.59 -4.68 -16.45
C VAL A 406 -8.37 -6.00 -15.74
N PHE A 407 -7.89 -5.99 -14.49
CA PHE A 407 -7.72 -7.19 -13.68
C PHE A 407 -9.05 -7.92 -13.45
N ALA A 408 -10.09 -7.23 -12.96
CA ALA A 408 -11.40 -7.83 -12.73
C ALA A 408 -12.04 -8.36 -14.02
N ALA A 409 -11.94 -7.59 -15.11
CA ALA A 409 -12.43 -7.97 -16.43
C ALA A 409 -11.68 -9.19 -16.98
N ALA A 410 -10.35 -9.26 -16.84
CA ALA A 410 -9.56 -10.40 -17.28
C ALA A 410 -9.98 -11.70 -16.57
N VAL A 411 -10.22 -11.65 -15.26
CA VAL A 411 -10.73 -12.80 -14.49
C VAL A 411 -12.08 -13.26 -15.05
N ILE A 412 -13.01 -12.34 -15.27
CA ILE A 412 -14.34 -12.64 -15.84
C ILE A 412 -14.21 -13.26 -17.23
N CYS A 413 -13.40 -12.66 -18.11
CA CYS A 413 -13.18 -13.15 -19.46
C CYS A 413 -12.63 -14.58 -19.45
N ILE A 414 -11.64 -14.87 -18.61
CA ILE A 414 -11.08 -16.23 -18.48
C ILE A 414 -12.15 -17.22 -18.00
N LEU A 415 -12.91 -16.87 -16.96
CA LEU A 415 -13.99 -17.71 -16.44
C LEU A 415 -15.07 -17.95 -17.50
N TRP A 416 -15.39 -16.94 -18.30
CA TRP A 416 -16.36 -17.03 -19.38
C TRP A 416 -15.89 -17.93 -20.52
N ILE A 417 -14.64 -17.76 -20.98
CA ILE A 417 -14.03 -18.56 -22.05
C ILE A 417 -14.04 -20.04 -21.65
N PHE A 418 -13.65 -20.35 -20.41
CA PHE A 418 -13.53 -21.72 -19.92
C PHE A 418 -14.71 -22.19 -19.07
N ARG A 419 -15.87 -21.51 -19.13
CA ARG A 419 -17.02 -21.77 -18.25
C ARG A 419 -17.50 -23.22 -18.24
N GLY A 420 -17.45 -23.92 -19.38
CA GLY A 420 -17.87 -25.33 -19.45
C GLY A 420 -17.00 -26.29 -18.63
N SER A 421 -15.73 -25.92 -18.39
CA SER A 421 -14.79 -26.73 -17.60
C SER A 421 -14.63 -26.20 -16.17
N LEU A 422 -14.60 -24.87 -16.00
CA LEU A 422 -14.37 -24.24 -14.70
C LEU A 422 -15.67 -24.11 -13.88
N LEU A 423 -16.81 -23.92 -14.53
CA LEU A 423 -18.10 -23.67 -13.88
C LEU A 423 -19.18 -24.62 -14.43
N PRO A 424 -19.02 -25.94 -14.31
CA PRO A 424 -19.94 -26.92 -14.91
C PRO A 424 -21.37 -26.81 -14.37
N ASP A 425 -21.53 -26.35 -13.12
CA ASP A 425 -22.83 -26.15 -12.47
C ASP A 425 -23.49 -24.81 -12.86
N PHE A 426 -22.76 -23.90 -13.52
CA PHE A 426 -23.27 -22.59 -13.91
C PHE A 426 -23.92 -22.68 -15.29
N LYS A 427 -25.26 -22.70 -15.32
CA LYS A 427 -26.08 -22.64 -16.54
C LYS A 427 -26.62 -21.22 -16.76
N PRO A 428 -26.08 -20.43 -17.72
CA PRO A 428 -26.47 -19.03 -17.91
C PRO A 428 -27.95 -18.85 -18.27
N ALA A 429 -28.49 -19.76 -19.10
CA ALA A 429 -29.86 -19.69 -19.62
C ALA A 429 -30.94 -19.94 -18.55
N GLU A 430 -30.68 -20.81 -17.56
CA GLU A 430 -31.61 -21.06 -16.46
C GLU A 430 -31.55 -19.98 -15.37
N THR A 431 -30.38 -19.37 -15.18
CA THR A 431 -30.15 -18.33 -14.17
C THR A 431 -30.82 -17.01 -14.57
N PHE A 432 -30.76 -16.62 -15.85
CA PHE A 432 -31.50 -15.47 -16.36
C PHE A 432 -33.02 -15.66 -16.28
N LYS A 433 -33.53 -16.87 -16.54
CA LYS A 433 -34.97 -17.16 -16.39
C LYS A 433 -35.47 -16.96 -14.96
N LYS A 434 -34.71 -17.43 -13.96
CA LYS A 434 -35.06 -17.33 -12.53
C LYS A 434 -35.03 -15.92 -11.93
N ILE A 435 -34.38 -14.96 -12.58
CA ILE A 435 -34.32 -13.56 -12.10
C ILE A 435 -35.54 -12.77 -12.60
N PHE A 436 -36.14 -13.19 -13.71
CA PHE A 436 -37.28 -12.52 -14.36
C PHE A 436 -38.60 -13.32 -14.28
N THR A 437 -38.64 -14.36 -13.44
CA THR A 437 -39.84 -15.08 -13.00
C THR A 437 -39.87 -15.09 -11.49
#